data_AF-A0A3Q8RTM4-F1
#
_entry.id   AF-A0A3Q8RTM4-F1
#
_cell.length_a   1.000
_cell.length_b   1.000
_cell.length_c   1.000
_cell.angle_alpha   90.00
_cell.angle_beta   90.00
_cell.angle_gamma   90.00
#
_symmetry.space_group_name_H-M   'P 1'
#
loop_
_entity.id
_entity.type
_entity.pdbx_description
1 polymer ?
#
loop_
_entity_poly.entity_id
_entity_poly.type
_entity_poly.pdbx_seq_one_letter_code
_entity_poly.pdbx_strand_id
1 'polypeptide(L)'
;MKLNLPSTLSSLLFTSFLLVSCGAVKKNNSLETFKHSYSTYYSNVAKADSLFAVKKYSEAYSVFNETFSKYKPLNTFSFREYTRYVISKHLSGKEVSKNEVERLISEYGGTSSMYLHRDPSLQYLLGKYKISKSDIDSLSDSHVKSLDMDLRNKLFKAIEEDQYYRTYYDGKDKQKLWAQSDSINEKILVDLFDKNIFPNEKIIGPKFYKGDVVDVEVLLLHTNDSMRINYFLPKIKEFIHKGKCTPRIYAMMVDQYHLYNDRPQLYGTYNTEKILPEKYSYYNENRKKLGIGLPSIEFDVFWQNYLINLWD
;
A
#
# COMPACT_ATOMS: atom_id res chain seq x y z
N MET A 1 52.78 -1.51 -81.93
CA MET A 1 52.25 -2.35 -83.04
C MET A 1 51.28 -3.34 -82.42
N LYS A 2 50.00 -3.28 -82.85
CA LYS A 2 48.87 -4.17 -82.48
C LYS A 2 48.42 -4.09 -81.00
N LEU A 3 47.14 -4.16 -80.62
CA LEU A 3 45.83 -4.17 -81.28
C LEU A 3 44.78 -3.90 -80.18
N ASN A 4 43.60 -3.45 -80.60
CA ASN A 4 42.47 -2.97 -79.80
C ASN A 4 41.59 -4.06 -79.16
N LEU A 5 40.96 -3.67 -78.02
CA LEU A 5 39.55 -3.87 -77.55
C LEU A 5 39.06 -5.31 -77.17
N PRO A 6 37.88 -5.49 -76.50
CA PRO A 6 37.09 -4.60 -75.62
C PRO A 6 36.47 -5.30 -74.35
N SER A 7 35.68 -4.51 -73.62
CA SER A 7 34.47 -4.87 -72.84
C SER A 7 34.65 -5.28 -71.37
N THR A 8 34.07 -4.51 -70.45
CA THR A 8 32.80 -4.87 -69.76
C THR A 8 32.40 -3.81 -68.73
N LEU A 9 31.10 -3.51 -68.75
CA LEU A 9 30.18 -3.16 -67.66
C LEU A 9 30.52 -2.04 -66.65
N SER A 10 29.81 -0.91 -66.83
CA SER A 10 28.80 -0.37 -65.91
C SER A 10 29.00 -0.58 -64.40
N SER A 11 29.24 0.51 -63.66
CA SER A 11 28.48 0.78 -62.42
C SER A 11 28.58 2.25 -62.02
N LEU A 12 27.41 2.89 -61.94
CA LEU A 12 27.19 4.16 -61.25
C LEU A 12 27.71 4.06 -59.81
N LEU A 13 28.55 5.02 -59.41
CA LEU A 13 28.82 5.33 -58.01
C LEU A 13 27.55 5.96 -57.40
N PHE A 14 26.71 5.12 -56.79
CA PHE A 14 25.64 5.57 -55.92
C PHE A 14 26.27 6.01 -54.58
N THR A 15 26.33 7.32 -54.37
CA THR A 15 26.61 7.94 -53.08
C THR A 15 25.52 7.55 -52.07
N SER A 16 25.81 6.57 -51.22
CA SER A 16 25.01 6.28 -50.03
C SER A 16 25.49 7.17 -48.89
N PHE A 17 24.72 8.23 -48.62
CA PHE A 17 24.76 8.95 -47.36
C PHE A 17 24.33 7.98 -46.24
N LEU A 18 25.30 7.44 -45.51
CA LEU A 18 25.04 6.81 -44.23
C LEU A 18 24.68 7.90 -43.22
N LEU A 19 23.39 8.22 -43.15
CA LEU A 19 22.80 8.91 -42.01
C LEU A 19 22.94 7.98 -40.80
N VAL A 20 23.99 8.17 -40.02
CA VAL A 20 24.10 7.67 -38.65
C VAL A 20 23.03 8.40 -37.83
N SER A 21 21.82 7.85 -37.85
CA SER A 21 20.77 8.20 -36.90
C SER A 21 21.26 7.77 -35.53
N CYS A 22 21.77 8.75 -34.76
CA CYS A 22 21.89 8.64 -33.31
C CYS A 22 20.48 8.42 -32.75
N GLY A 23 20.07 7.16 -32.68
CA GLY A 23 18.95 6.72 -31.87
C GLY A 23 19.30 7.01 -30.42
N ALA A 24 18.94 8.21 -29.95
CA ALA A 24 18.92 8.52 -28.55
C ALA A 24 18.09 7.44 -27.86
N VAL A 25 18.76 6.60 -27.06
CA VAL A 25 18.13 5.70 -26.12
C VAL A 25 17.20 6.58 -25.27
N LYS A 26 15.90 6.50 -25.56
CA LYS A 26 14.88 7.03 -24.65
C LYS A 26 15.00 6.20 -23.38
N LYS A 27 15.80 6.69 -22.43
CA LYS A 27 15.51 6.50 -21.02
C LYS A 27 14.06 6.93 -20.85
N ASN A 28 13.16 5.96 -20.70
CA ASN A 28 11.82 6.20 -20.17
C ASN A 28 11.98 6.63 -18.71
N ASN A 29 12.50 7.85 -18.51
CA ASN A 29 12.22 8.64 -17.32
C ASN A 29 10.85 9.29 -17.56
N SER A 30 9.80 8.48 -17.62
CA SER A 30 8.48 8.97 -17.25
C SER A 30 8.29 8.74 -15.76
N LEU A 31 9.19 9.34 -14.96
CA LEU A 31 8.73 9.90 -13.70
C LEU A 31 7.81 11.04 -14.14
N GLU A 32 6.53 10.75 -14.30
CA GLU A 32 5.54 11.77 -14.02
C GLU A 32 5.92 12.32 -12.65
N THR A 33 6.39 13.56 -12.61
CA THR A 33 6.64 14.27 -11.38
C THR A 33 5.29 14.42 -10.70
N PHE A 34 4.93 13.45 -9.86
CA PHE A 34 3.82 13.58 -8.93
C PHE A 34 4.04 14.88 -8.20
N LYS A 35 3.15 15.85 -8.44
CA LYS A 35 3.30 17.24 -7.97
C LYS A 35 3.61 17.29 -6.48
N HIS A 36 3.19 16.27 -5.73
CA HIS A 36 3.79 15.88 -4.45
C HIS A 36 3.87 14.35 -4.30
N SER A 37 5.02 13.79 -3.90
CA SER A 37 5.13 12.37 -3.54
C SER A 37 4.35 12.06 -2.26
N TYR A 38 3.67 10.91 -2.20
CA TYR A 38 2.98 10.46 -0.97
C TYR A 38 3.93 10.09 0.18
N SER A 39 5.25 10.11 0.00
CA SER A 39 6.21 9.95 1.11
C SER A 39 6.04 11.03 2.20
N THR A 40 5.76 12.27 1.80
CA THR A 40 5.46 13.37 2.72
C THR A 40 4.11 13.17 3.39
N TYR A 41 3.11 12.67 2.65
CA TYR A 41 1.81 12.30 3.20
C TYR A 41 1.96 11.29 4.35
N TYR A 42 2.66 10.18 4.13
CA TYR A 42 2.82 9.15 5.16
C TYR A 42 3.56 9.67 6.40
N SER A 43 4.60 10.48 6.19
CA SER A 43 5.35 11.11 7.29
C SER A 43 4.47 12.04 8.13
N ASN A 44 3.63 12.85 7.48
CA ASN A 44 2.72 13.75 8.17
C ASN A 44 1.60 13.02 8.89
N VAL A 45 1.01 11.99 8.28
CA VAL A 45 -0.02 11.15 8.91
C VAL A 45 0.55 10.50 10.17
N ALA A 46 1.74 9.90 10.10
CA ALA A 46 2.38 9.30 11.28
C ALA A 46 2.66 10.33 12.39
N LYS A 47 3.08 11.55 12.01
CA LYS A 47 3.25 12.66 12.97
C LYS A 47 1.94 13.05 13.63
N ALA A 48 0.87 13.23 12.86
CA ALA A 48 -0.44 13.61 13.36
C ALA A 48 -1.03 12.52 14.28
N ASP A 49 -0.86 11.25 13.90
CA ASP A 49 -1.25 10.09 14.71
C ASP A 49 -0.49 10.04 16.04
N SER A 50 0.82 10.31 16.02
CA SER A 50 1.62 10.37 17.24
C SER A 50 1.12 11.46 18.20
N LEU A 51 0.77 12.63 17.66
CA LEU A 51 0.18 13.74 18.43
C LEU A 51 -1.21 13.38 18.98
N PHE A 52 -2.03 12.70 18.17
CA PHE A 52 -3.34 12.20 18.57
C PHE A 52 -3.23 11.24 19.75
N ALA A 53 -2.30 10.29 19.69
CA ALA A 53 -2.06 9.29 20.74
C ALA A 53 -1.70 9.92 22.09
N VAL A 54 -0.97 11.03 22.09
CA VAL A 54 -0.63 11.80 23.31
C VAL A 54 -1.63 12.92 23.62
N LYS A 55 -2.84 12.86 23.06
CA LYS A 55 -3.97 13.79 23.30
C LYS A 55 -3.68 15.25 22.93
N LYS A 56 -2.70 15.51 22.08
CA LYS A 56 -2.42 16.83 21.51
C LYS A 56 -3.32 17.11 20.30
N TYR A 57 -4.63 17.09 20.52
CA TYR A 57 -5.63 17.07 19.45
C TYR A 57 -5.58 18.29 18.52
N SER A 58 -5.27 19.48 19.04
CA SER A 58 -5.15 20.69 18.20
C SER A 58 -3.93 20.68 17.30
N GLU A 59 -2.80 20.16 17.79
CA GLU A 59 -1.59 19.96 17.00
C GLU A 59 -1.84 18.85 15.95
N ALA A 60 -2.44 17.73 16.35
CA ALA A 60 -2.81 16.64 15.44
C ALA A 60 -3.74 17.13 14.32
N TYR A 61 -4.82 17.85 14.67
CA TYR A 61 -5.73 18.45 13.71
C TYR A 61 -4.99 19.37 12.74
N SER A 62 -4.10 20.24 13.22
CA SER A 62 -3.34 21.15 12.36
C SER A 62 -2.52 20.39 11.31
N VAL A 63 -1.80 19.33 11.72
CA VAL A 63 -1.00 18.51 10.81
C VAL A 63 -1.87 17.76 9.81
N PHE A 64 -2.98 17.16 10.27
CA PHE A 64 -3.93 16.50 9.37
C PHE A 64 -4.55 17.50 8.38
N ASN A 65 -5.02 18.65 8.85
CA ASN A 65 -5.67 19.66 8.01
C ASN A 65 -4.73 20.20 6.94
N GLU A 66 -3.47 20.50 7.30
CA GLU A 66 -2.47 20.91 6.32
C GLU A 66 -2.22 19.79 5.29
N THR A 67 -2.12 18.55 5.74
CA THR A 67 -1.88 17.39 4.86
C THR A 67 -3.06 17.15 3.92
N PHE A 68 -4.28 17.15 4.44
CA PHE A 68 -5.49 16.85 3.68
C PHE A 68 -5.94 18.00 2.77
N SER A 69 -5.39 19.20 2.95
CA SER A 69 -5.52 20.28 1.96
C SER A 69 -4.69 20.05 0.69
N LYS A 70 -3.66 19.20 0.76
CA LYS A 70 -2.73 18.87 -0.35
C LYS A 70 -2.99 17.48 -0.93
N TYR A 71 -3.49 16.55 -0.12
CA TYR A 71 -3.66 15.14 -0.46
C TYR A 71 -5.06 14.65 -0.12
N LYS A 72 -5.64 13.79 -0.96
CA LYS A 72 -6.84 13.05 -0.58
C LYS A 72 -6.44 12.01 0.49
N PRO A 73 -7.13 11.94 1.64
CA PRO A 73 -6.88 10.89 2.63
C PRO A 73 -6.93 9.50 2.00
N LEU A 74 -5.99 8.64 2.40
CA LEU A 74 -5.93 7.24 1.98
C LEU A 74 -6.80 6.35 2.87
N ASN A 75 -6.91 6.73 4.15
CA ASN A 75 -7.60 6.01 5.22
C ASN A 75 -7.17 4.55 5.31
N THR A 76 -5.86 4.35 5.46
CA THR A 76 -5.28 3.00 5.55
C THR A 76 -5.72 2.28 6.83
N PHE A 77 -5.93 0.97 6.74
CA PHE A 77 -6.46 0.09 7.79
C PHE A 77 -5.95 0.39 9.21
N SER A 78 -4.62 0.55 9.35
CA SER A 78 -3.95 0.72 10.64
C SER A 78 -4.08 2.13 11.22
N PHE A 79 -4.25 3.14 10.37
CA PHE A 79 -4.24 4.54 10.77
C PHE A 79 -5.63 5.14 10.87
N ARG A 80 -6.58 4.73 10.02
CA ARG A 80 -7.93 5.33 9.97
C ARG A 80 -7.84 6.86 10.02
N GLU A 81 -6.90 7.41 9.28
CA GLU A 81 -6.41 8.77 9.51
C GLU A 81 -7.50 9.83 9.33
N TYR A 82 -8.52 9.56 8.50
CA TYR A 82 -9.64 10.47 8.34
C TYR A 82 -10.55 10.49 9.58
N THR A 83 -10.74 9.33 10.24
CA THR A 83 -11.42 9.27 11.54
C THR A 83 -10.69 10.07 12.59
N ARG A 84 -9.37 9.90 12.70
CA ARG A 84 -8.57 10.64 13.68
C ARG A 84 -8.55 12.14 13.38
N TYR A 85 -8.56 12.55 12.12
CA TYR A 85 -8.75 13.95 11.73
C TYR A 85 -10.09 14.52 12.23
N VAL A 86 -11.20 13.83 11.99
CA VAL A 86 -12.54 14.27 12.42
C VAL A 86 -12.62 14.39 13.95
N ILE A 87 -12.12 13.39 14.67
CA ILE A 87 -12.08 13.41 16.15
C ILE A 87 -11.17 14.55 16.63
N SER A 88 -9.98 14.71 16.06
CA SER A 88 -9.06 15.79 16.43
C SER A 88 -9.68 17.17 16.22
N LYS A 89 -10.40 17.37 15.12
CA LYS A 89 -11.12 18.61 14.81
C LYS A 89 -12.15 18.91 15.89
N HIS A 90 -12.99 17.92 16.22
CA HIS A 90 -14.01 18.03 17.27
C HIS A 90 -13.41 18.37 18.63
N LEU A 91 -12.42 17.58 19.08
CA LEU A 91 -11.78 17.75 20.39
C LEU A 91 -10.94 19.03 20.50
N SER A 92 -10.65 19.68 19.37
CA SER A 92 -10.01 21.01 19.32
C SER A 92 -11.01 22.16 19.37
N GLY A 93 -12.30 21.89 19.62
CA GLY A 93 -13.36 22.90 19.65
C GLY A 93 -13.74 23.45 18.28
N LYS A 94 -13.28 22.83 17.18
CA LYS A 94 -13.62 23.24 15.82
C LYS A 94 -14.87 22.51 15.35
N GLU A 95 -15.66 23.20 14.53
CA GLU A 95 -16.88 22.61 13.98
C GLU A 95 -16.56 21.51 12.95
N VAL A 96 -17.03 20.29 13.23
CA VAL A 96 -17.11 19.20 12.26
C VAL A 96 -18.47 19.30 11.58
N SER A 97 -18.52 19.30 10.25
CA SER A 97 -19.78 19.33 9.48
C SER A 97 -20.45 17.96 9.38
N LYS A 98 -21.77 17.91 9.07
CA LYS A 98 -22.48 16.65 8.81
C LYS A 98 -21.82 15.82 7.71
N ASN A 99 -21.44 16.48 6.61
CA ASN A 99 -20.78 15.85 5.47
C ASN A 99 -19.44 15.21 5.86
N GLU A 100 -18.64 15.86 6.72
CA GLU A 100 -17.40 15.25 7.20
C GLU A 100 -17.65 13.94 7.98
N VAL A 101 -18.73 13.87 8.75
CA VAL A 101 -19.15 12.67 9.48
C VAL A 101 -19.65 11.59 8.53
N GLU A 102 -20.52 11.93 7.57
CA GLU A 102 -21.06 10.97 6.60
C GLU A 102 -19.94 10.34 5.75
N ARG A 103 -18.93 11.13 5.35
CA ARG A 103 -17.76 10.66 4.59
C ARG A 103 -16.93 9.61 5.33
N LEU A 104 -16.93 9.59 6.67
CA LEU A 104 -16.27 8.51 7.43
C LEU A 104 -16.80 7.14 7.04
N ILE A 105 -18.08 7.07 6.68
CA ILE A 105 -18.80 5.83 6.39
C ILE A 105 -18.80 5.59 4.88
N SER A 106 -19.27 6.57 4.10
CA SER A 106 -19.51 6.40 2.67
C SER A 106 -18.25 6.37 1.80
N GLU A 107 -17.18 7.06 2.19
CA GLU A 107 -15.93 7.08 1.40
C GLU A 107 -14.84 6.20 2.00
N TYR A 108 -14.77 6.15 3.32
CA TYR A 108 -13.63 5.59 4.04
C TYR A 108 -13.93 4.28 4.76
N GLY A 109 -15.12 3.74 4.52
CA GLY A 109 -15.47 2.41 4.99
C GLY A 109 -15.35 2.27 6.51
N GLY A 110 -15.71 3.31 7.28
CA GLY A 110 -15.86 3.27 8.73
C GLY A 110 -16.96 2.28 9.13
N THR A 111 -16.68 0.99 8.99
CA THR A 111 -17.67 -0.08 8.80
C THR A 111 -17.60 -1.14 9.89
N SER A 112 -17.66 -0.67 11.13
CA SER A 112 -18.57 -1.35 12.03
C SER A 112 -19.34 -0.29 12.79
N SER A 113 -20.67 -0.37 12.75
CA SER A 113 -21.54 0.39 13.65
C SER A 113 -21.04 0.27 15.09
N MET A 114 -20.52 -0.91 15.46
CA MET A 114 -19.85 -1.17 16.73
C MET A 114 -18.66 -0.23 17.02
N TYR A 115 -17.82 0.11 16.05
CA TYR A 115 -16.72 1.06 16.27
C TYR A 115 -17.20 2.51 16.34
N LEU A 116 -18.10 2.92 15.44
CA LEU A 116 -18.68 4.27 15.45
C LEU A 116 -19.41 4.57 16.76
N HIS A 117 -20.04 3.56 17.35
CA HIS A 117 -20.73 3.66 18.63
C HIS A 117 -19.83 3.36 19.84
N ARG A 118 -18.53 3.11 19.70
CA ARG A 118 -17.60 2.96 20.84
C ARG A 118 -16.86 4.25 21.17
N ASP A 119 -16.60 5.11 20.19
CA ASP A 119 -15.92 6.39 20.41
C ASP A 119 -16.93 7.48 20.84
N PRO A 120 -16.78 8.10 22.03
CA PRO A 120 -17.71 9.11 22.52
C PRO A 120 -17.81 10.35 21.62
N SER A 121 -16.72 10.72 20.95
CA SER A 121 -16.72 11.87 20.02
C SER A 121 -17.56 11.55 18.79
N LEU A 122 -17.40 10.35 18.24
CA LEU A 122 -18.19 9.91 17.09
C LEU A 122 -19.67 9.73 17.46
N GLN A 123 -19.98 9.15 18.62
CA GLN A 123 -21.35 9.07 19.13
C GLN A 123 -22.01 10.44 19.25
N TYR A 124 -21.30 11.41 19.85
CA TYR A 124 -21.78 12.79 19.96
C TYR A 124 -22.06 13.39 18.59
N LEU A 125 -21.15 13.23 17.63
CA LEU A 125 -21.29 13.76 16.27
C LEU A 125 -22.48 13.12 15.52
N LEU A 126 -22.65 11.80 15.63
CA LEU A 126 -23.80 11.10 15.05
C LEU A 126 -25.12 11.62 15.64
N GLY A 127 -25.19 11.76 16.97
CA GLY A 127 -26.34 12.31 17.67
C GLY A 127 -26.65 13.76 17.30
N LYS A 128 -25.61 14.61 17.26
CA LYS A 128 -25.70 16.03 16.83
C LYS A 128 -26.36 16.16 15.46
N TYR A 129 -26.01 15.28 14.53
CA TYR A 129 -26.52 15.29 13.16
C TYR A 129 -27.71 14.37 12.92
N LYS A 130 -28.23 13.72 13.96
CA LYS A 130 -29.34 12.75 13.90
C LYS A 130 -29.12 11.68 12.83
N ILE A 131 -27.87 11.23 12.66
CA ILE A 131 -27.52 10.14 11.74
C ILE A 131 -27.97 8.84 12.39
N SER A 132 -29.05 8.27 11.86
CA SER A 132 -29.69 7.06 12.35
C SER A 132 -28.93 5.80 11.91
N LYS A 133 -29.27 4.65 12.49
CA LYS A 133 -28.74 3.35 12.04
C LYS A 133 -29.03 3.11 10.56
N SER A 134 -30.23 3.41 10.08
CA SER A 134 -30.58 3.27 8.66
C SER A 134 -29.75 4.18 7.76
N ASP A 135 -29.37 5.37 8.22
CA ASP A 135 -28.46 6.25 7.47
C ASP A 135 -27.06 5.63 7.38
N ILE A 136 -26.55 5.08 8.49
CA ILE A 136 -25.25 4.39 8.53
C ILE A 136 -25.26 3.18 7.58
N ASP A 137 -26.33 2.39 7.60
CA ASP A 137 -26.47 1.21 6.72
C ASP A 137 -26.49 1.65 5.25
N SER A 138 -27.24 2.69 4.90
CA SER A 138 -27.29 3.24 3.54
C SER A 138 -25.94 3.80 3.06
N LEU A 139 -25.24 4.56 3.92
CA LEU A 139 -23.90 5.08 3.62
C LEU A 139 -22.89 3.94 3.44
N SER A 140 -22.98 2.90 4.25
CA SER A 140 -22.13 1.70 4.15
C SER A 140 -22.39 0.93 2.85
N ASP A 141 -23.66 0.78 2.46
CA ASP A 141 -24.02 0.15 1.18
C ASP A 141 -23.49 0.92 -0.01
N SER A 142 -23.50 2.26 0.05
CA SER A 142 -22.90 3.12 -0.98
C SER A 142 -21.39 2.86 -1.09
N HIS A 143 -20.69 2.77 0.04
CA HIS A 143 -19.28 2.43 0.06
C HIS A 143 -19.03 1.05 -0.56
N VAL A 144 -19.76 0.01 -0.15
CA VAL A 144 -19.61 -1.35 -0.66
C VAL A 144 -19.85 -1.43 -2.16
N LYS A 145 -20.83 -0.71 -2.69
CA LYS A 145 -21.11 -0.66 -4.14
C LYS A 145 -19.97 -0.04 -4.95
N SER A 146 -19.08 0.73 -4.33
CA SER A 146 -17.90 1.30 -5.00
C SER A 146 -16.72 0.32 -5.11
N LEU A 147 -16.79 -0.84 -4.44
CA LEU A 147 -15.71 -1.82 -4.38
C LEU A 147 -15.80 -2.84 -5.51
N ASP A 148 -14.63 -3.29 -5.97
CA ASP A 148 -14.48 -4.43 -6.87
C ASP A 148 -14.56 -5.74 -6.07
N MET A 149 -15.80 -6.18 -5.84
CA MET A 149 -16.09 -7.39 -5.09
C MET A 149 -15.66 -8.67 -5.83
N ASP A 150 -15.58 -8.64 -7.15
CA ASP A 150 -15.08 -9.77 -7.94
C ASP A 150 -13.58 -9.95 -7.74
N LEU A 151 -12.81 -8.85 -7.79
CA LEU A 151 -11.39 -8.88 -7.45
C LEU A 151 -11.17 -9.28 -5.99
N ARG A 152 -11.99 -8.76 -5.05
CA ARG A 152 -11.92 -9.18 -3.64
C ARG A 152 -12.09 -10.70 -3.51
N ASN A 153 -13.13 -11.26 -4.12
CA ASN A 153 -13.41 -12.70 -4.05
C ASN A 153 -12.32 -13.54 -4.71
N LYS A 154 -11.72 -13.05 -5.81
CA LYS A 154 -10.56 -13.69 -6.44
C LYS A 154 -9.36 -13.74 -5.50
N LEU A 155 -9.04 -12.64 -4.83
CA LEU A 155 -7.93 -12.55 -3.87
C LEU A 155 -8.20 -13.36 -2.60
N PHE A 156 -9.43 -13.38 -2.11
CA PHE A 156 -9.84 -14.24 -0.99
C PHE A 156 -9.55 -15.71 -1.27
N LYS A 157 -9.99 -16.24 -2.42
CA LYS A 157 -9.72 -17.63 -2.82
C LYS A 157 -8.23 -17.92 -2.96
N ALA A 158 -7.46 -17.00 -3.55
CA ALA A 158 -6.01 -17.13 -3.68
C ALA A 158 -5.31 -17.23 -2.31
N ILE A 159 -5.73 -16.42 -1.34
CA ILE A 159 -5.20 -16.44 0.04
C ILE A 159 -5.65 -17.71 0.77
N GLU A 160 -6.91 -18.11 0.64
CA GLU A 160 -7.43 -19.34 1.26
C GLU A 160 -6.68 -20.57 0.77
N GLU A 161 -6.46 -20.71 -0.54
CA GLU A 161 -5.74 -21.82 -1.14
C GLU A 161 -4.25 -21.84 -0.71
N ASP A 162 -3.59 -20.67 -0.71
CA ASP A 162 -2.22 -20.51 -0.21
C ASP A 162 -2.09 -21.00 1.25
N GLN A 163 -2.98 -20.54 2.12
CA GLN A 163 -2.96 -20.92 3.53
C GLN A 163 -3.37 -22.38 3.74
N TYR A 164 -4.27 -22.92 2.91
CA TYR A 164 -4.69 -24.32 2.98
C TYR A 164 -3.54 -25.28 2.74
N TYR A 165 -2.80 -25.11 1.64
CA TYR A 165 -1.69 -26.02 1.33
C TYR A 165 -0.48 -25.86 2.27
N ARG A 166 -0.31 -24.71 2.91
CA ARG A 166 0.75 -24.50 3.90
C ARG A 166 0.40 -25.12 5.25
N THR A 167 -0.82 -24.88 5.72
CA THR A 167 -1.20 -25.13 7.12
C THR A 167 -1.96 -26.42 7.34
N TYR A 168 -2.90 -26.76 6.46
CA TYR A 168 -3.88 -27.82 6.73
C TYR A 168 -3.67 -29.07 5.89
N TYR A 169 -3.23 -28.92 4.63
CA TYR A 169 -2.99 -30.07 3.76
C TYR A 169 -1.72 -30.83 4.17
N ASP A 170 -1.80 -32.16 4.20
CA ASP A 170 -0.69 -33.04 4.60
C ASP A 170 -0.48 -34.23 3.63
N GLY A 171 -0.92 -34.07 2.37
CA GLY A 171 -0.66 -35.06 1.32
C GLY A 171 0.79 -35.09 0.87
N LYS A 172 1.21 -36.21 0.25
CA LYS A 172 2.59 -36.41 -0.24
C LYS A 172 3.02 -35.38 -1.30
N ASP A 173 2.07 -34.75 -1.97
CA ASP A 173 2.25 -33.72 -2.99
C ASP A 173 2.10 -32.29 -2.45
N LYS A 174 2.01 -32.09 -1.12
CA LYS A 174 1.89 -30.79 -0.45
C LYS A 174 2.85 -29.74 -1.01
N GLN A 175 4.14 -30.06 -1.11
CA GLN A 175 5.15 -29.13 -1.61
C GLN A 175 4.90 -28.72 -3.07
N LYS A 176 4.42 -29.64 -3.91
CA LYS A 176 4.09 -29.37 -5.31
C LYS A 176 2.85 -28.47 -5.41
N LEU A 177 1.79 -28.77 -4.67
CA LEU A 177 0.55 -27.98 -4.67
C LEU A 177 0.78 -26.58 -4.12
N TRP A 178 1.56 -26.47 -3.05
CA TRP A 178 2.00 -25.18 -2.53
C TRP A 178 2.80 -24.39 -3.59
N ALA A 179 3.83 -24.96 -4.21
CA ALA A 179 4.58 -24.26 -5.26
C ALA A 179 3.72 -23.85 -6.46
N GLN A 180 2.70 -24.63 -6.80
CA GLN A 180 1.72 -24.28 -7.83
C GLN A 180 0.86 -23.09 -7.41
N SER A 181 0.37 -23.07 -6.17
CA SER A 181 -0.36 -21.93 -5.59
C SER A 181 0.47 -20.66 -5.63
N ASP A 182 1.74 -20.71 -5.21
CA ASP A 182 2.66 -19.55 -5.27
C ASP A 182 2.79 -19.01 -6.70
N SER A 183 2.95 -19.90 -7.69
CA SER A 183 3.05 -19.49 -9.10
C SER A 183 1.76 -18.87 -9.65
N ILE A 184 0.59 -19.36 -9.24
CA ILE A 184 -0.71 -18.80 -9.64
C ILE A 184 -0.88 -17.42 -9.00
N ASN A 185 -0.60 -17.30 -7.72
CA ASN A 185 -0.72 -16.05 -6.95
C ASN A 185 0.22 -14.97 -7.50
N GLU A 186 1.45 -15.33 -7.84
CA GLU A 186 2.40 -14.43 -8.48
C GLU A 186 1.86 -13.86 -9.80
N LYS A 187 1.27 -14.69 -10.66
CA LYS A 187 0.66 -14.26 -11.93
C LYS A 187 -0.52 -13.31 -11.70
N ILE A 188 -1.36 -13.59 -10.70
CA ILE A 188 -2.46 -12.69 -10.33
C ILE A 188 -1.91 -11.31 -9.95
N LEU A 189 -0.85 -11.25 -9.14
CA LEU A 189 -0.25 -9.99 -8.72
C LEU A 189 0.42 -9.26 -9.90
N VAL A 190 1.15 -9.96 -10.78
CA VAL A 190 1.74 -9.38 -11.98
C VAL A 190 0.67 -8.77 -12.88
N ASP A 191 -0.41 -9.50 -13.17
CA ASP A 191 -1.52 -9.01 -13.99
C ASP A 191 -2.14 -7.72 -13.43
N LEU A 192 -2.27 -7.62 -12.11
CA LEU A 192 -2.77 -6.42 -11.44
C LEU A 192 -1.75 -5.28 -11.52
N PHE A 193 -0.47 -5.58 -11.27
CA PHE A 193 0.59 -4.56 -11.19
C PHE A 193 0.91 -3.96 -12.55
N ASP A 194 0.85 -4.76 -13.63
CA ASP A 194 0.98 -4.29 -15.01
C ASP A 194 -0.20 -3.40 -15.42
N LYS A 195 -1.39 -3.64 -14.87
CA LYS A 195 -2.55 -2.75 -14.98
C LYS A 195 -2.47 -1.54 -14.04
N ASN A 196 -1.37 -1.35 -13.32
CA ASN A 196 -1.17 -0.29 -12.33
C ASN A 196 -2.25 -0.34 -11.21
N ILE A 197 -2.71 -1.54 -10.85
CA ILE A 197 -3.68 -1.79 -9.79
C ILE A 197 -2.94 -2.37 -8.59
N PHE A 198 -3.05 -1.71 -7.44
CA PHE A 198 -2.70 -2.28 -6.15
C PHE A 198 -4.00 -2.49 -5.36
N PRO A 199 -4.39 -3.73 -5.02
CA PRO A 199 -5.65 -4.03 -4.36
C PRO A 199 -5.66 -3.56 -2.89
N ASN A 200 -5.88 -2.27 -2.69
CA ASN A 200 -6.04 -1.65 -1.38
C ASN A 200 -7.53 -1.50 -1.00
N GLU A 201 -7.77 -0.92 0.18
CA GLU A 201 -9.11 -0.78 0.74
C GLU A 201 -10.06 0.09 -0.09
N LYS A 202 -9.54 0.98 -0.94
CA LYS A 202 -10.37 1.77 -1.86
C LYS A 202 -10.86 0.96 -3.05
N ILE A 203 -10.20 -0.14 -3.38
CA ILE A 203 -10.54 -1.00 -4.51
C ILE A 203 -11.33 -2.21 -4.03
N ILE A 204 -10.83 -2.93 -3.01
CA ILE A 204 -11.40 -4.22 -2.58
C ILE A 204 -12.02 -4.18 -1.18
N GLY A 205 -12.07 -3.01 -0.54
CA GLY A 205 -12.62 -2.85 0.80
C GLY A 205 -11.67 -3.23 1.92
N PRO A 206 -12.12 -3.14 3.18
CA PRO A 206 -11.28 -3.38 4.35
C PRO A 206 -10.75 -4.81 4.39
N LYS A 207 -9.61 -5.01 5.07
CA LYS A 207 -9.00 -6.33 5.27
C LYS A 207 -10.02 -7.35 5.79
N PHE A 208 -10.80 -6.98 6.81
CA PHE A 208 -11.87 -7.79 7.38
C PHE A 208 -13.22 -7.32 6.86
N TYR A 209 -13.98 -8.22 6.22
CA TYR A 209 -15.33 -7.91 5.74
C TYR A 209 -16.19 -9.16 5.73
N LYS A 210 -17.33 -9.14 6.43
CA LYS A 210 -18.33 -10.23 6.48
C LYS A 210 -17.76 -11.63 6.80
N GLY A 211 -16.70 -11.69 7.62
CA GLY A 211 -16.04 -12.94 8.00
C GLY A 211 -14.82 -13.28 7.15
N ASP A 212 -14.66 -12.64 6.00
CA ASP A 212 -13.52 -12.86 5.11
C ASP A 212 -12.34 -11.97 5.51
N VAL A 213 -11.13 -12.55 5.45
CA VAL A 213 -9.87 -11.83 5.63
C VAL A 213 -9.14 -11.79 4.29
N VAL A 214 -9.04 -10.61 3.69
CA VAL A 214 -8.30 -10.40 2.44
C VAL A 214 -7.12 -9.49 2.73
N ASP A 215 -5.95 -10.10 2.85
CA ASP A 215 -4.68 -9.42 3.06
C ASP A 215 -3.69 -9.75 1.94
N VAL A 216 -3.52 -8.81 1.03
CA VAL A 216 -2.65 -8.95 -0.15
C VAL A 216 -1.18 -9.08 0.25
N GLU A 217 -0.82 -8.61 1.45
CA GLU A 217 0.53 -8.76 1.99
C GLU A 217 0.95 -10.23 2.08
N VAL A 218 0.01 -11.15 2.38
CA VAL A 218 0.25 -12.60 2.42
C VAL A 218 0.80 -13.10 1.09
N LEU A 219 0.15 -12.73 -0.02
CA LEU A 219 0.58 -13.16 -1.35
C LEU A 219 1.93 -12.55 -1.74
N LEU A 220 2.17 -11.28 -1.38
CA LEU A 220 3.43 -10.59 -1.68
C LEU A 220 4.63 -11.22 -0.96
N LEU A 221 4.44 -11.65 0.29
CA LEU A 221 5.44 -12.33 1.11
C LEU A 221 5.77 -13.75 0.61
N HIS A 222 4.97 -14.30 -0.30
CA HIS A 222 5.14 -15.64 -0.86
C HIS A 222 5.62 -15.62 -2.33
N THR A 223 6.01 -14.45 -2.83
CA THR A 223 6.64 -14.31 -4.16
C THR A 223 8.06 -14.88 -4.18
N ASN A 224 8.50 -15.38 -5.34
CA ASN A 224 9.87 -15.85 -5.53
C ASN A 224 10.88 -14.70 -5.34
N ASP A 225 12.04 -14.96 -4.73
CA ASP A 225 13.04 -13.92 -4.43
C ASP A 225 13.51 -13.14 -5.66
N SER A 226 13.71 -13.80 -6.81
CA SER A 226 14.09 -13.10 -8.04
C SER A 226 12.99 -12.14 -8.49
N MET A 227 11.74 -12.57 -8.46
CA MET A 227 10.59 -11.73 -8.82
C MET A 227 10.34 -10.62 -7.79
N ARG A 228 10.52 -10.93 -6.50
CA ARG A 228 10.42 -9.99 -5.38
C ARG A 228 11.36 -8.82 -5.57
N ILE A 229 12.64 -9.09 -5.80
CA ILE A 229 13.68 -8.06 -5.94
C ILE A 229 13.56 -7.31 -7.27
N ASN A 230 13.37 -8.03 -8.37
CA ASN A 230 13.49 -7.44 -9.71
C ASN A 230 12.19 -6.82 -10.24
N TYR A 231 11.02 -7.23 -9.73
CA TYR A 231 9.72 -6.76 -10.21
C TYR A 231 8.87 -6.15 -9.08
N PHE A 232 8.56 -6.89 -8.01
CA PHE A 232 7.59 -6.45 -7.02
C PHE A 232 8.08 -5.27 -6.17
N LEU A 233 9.29 -5.31 -5.61
CA LEU A 233 9.82 -4.20 -4.81
C LEU A 233 9.86 -2.87 -5.59
N PRO A 234 10.36 -2.81 -6.85
CA PRO A 234 10.23 -1.62 -7.69
C PRO A 234 8.79 -1.13 -7.86
N LYS A 235 7.84 -2.02 -8.17
CA LYS A 235 6.42 -1.69 -8.36
C LYS A 235 5.74 -1.20 -7.08
N ILE A 236 6.03 -1.84 -5.94
CA ILE A 236 5.54 -1.42 -4.63
C ILE A 236 6.04 -0.01 -4.32
N LYS A 237 7.32 0.29 -4.57
CA LYS A 237 7.87 1.63 -4.37
C LYS A 237 7.16 2.68 -5.24
N GLU A 238 6.88 2.35 -6.50
CA GLU A 238 6.06 3.19 -7.38
C GLU A 238 4.65 3.41 -6.80
N PHE A 239 3.97 2.36 -6.34
CA PHE A 239 2.65 2.46 -5.72
C PHE A 239 2.65 3.28 -4.44
N ILE A 240 3.71 3.21 -3.63
CA ILE A 240 3.87 4.05 -2.43
C ILE A 240 3.93 5.52 -2.81
N HIS A 241 4.74 5.88 -3.81
CA HIS A 241 4.82 7.27 -4.27
C HIS A 241 3.50 7.80 -4.84
N LYS A 242 2.65 6.90 -5.37
CA LYS A 242 1.29 7.18 -5.87
C LYS A 242 0.19 7.15 -4.80
N GLY A 243 0.51 6.83 -3.53
CA GLY A 243 -0.49 6.70 -2.47
C GLY A 243 -1.40 5.48 -2.61
N LYS A 244 -0.95 4.43 -3.30
CA LYS A 244 -1.72 3.19 -3.51
C LYS A 244 -1.35 2.08 -2.53
N CYS A 245 -0.16 2.12 -1.96
CA CYS A 245 0.40 1.09 -1.09
C CYS A 245 1.14 1.74 0.09
N THR A 246 1.14 1.10 1.26
CA THR A 246 1.79 1.66 2.46
C THR A 246 3.31 1.38 2.43
N PRO A 247 4.14 2.29 2.99
CA PRO A 247 5.58 2.06 3.15
C PRO A 247 5.95 0.75 3.87
N ARG A 248 5.08 0.30 4.77
CA ARG A 248 5.30 -0.89 5.59
C ARG A 248 5.38 -2.17 4.75
N ILE A 249 4.58 -2.28 3.68
CA ILE A 249 4.59 -3.46 2.80
C ILE A 249 5.96 -3.64 2.15
N TYR A 250 6.54 -2.56 1.61
CA TYR A 250 7.88 -2.59 1.04
C TYR A 250 8.91 -3.06 2.07
N ALA A 251 8.90 -2.44 3.26
CA ALA A 251 9.84 -2.74 4.32
C ALA A 251 9.75 -4.21 4.76
N MET A 252 8.52 -4.72 4.88
CA MET A 252 8.26 -6.09 5.30
C MET A 252 8.75 -7.12 4.28
N MET A 253 8.55 -6.86 2.98
CA MET A 253 9.09 -7.71 1.91
C MET A 253 10.62 -7.72 1.91
N VAL A 254 11.27 -6.58 2.17
CA VAL A 254 12.73 -6.51 2.28
C VAL A 254 13.23 -7.25 3.52
N ASP A 255 12.62 -7.03 4.68
CA ASP A 255 13.04 -7.66 5.92
C ASP A 255 12.87 -9.19 5.86
N GLN A 256 11.77 -9.68 5.27
CA GLN A 256 11.59 -11.12 5.05
C GLN A 256 12.66 -11.68 4.11
N TYR A 257 12.92 -11.03 2.97
CA TYR A 257 13.98 -11.45 2.05
C TYR A 257 15.33 -11.55 2.76
N HIS A 258 15.68 -10.56 3.58
CA HIS A 258 16.90 -10.57 4.37
C HIS A 258 16.96 -11.77 5.32
N LEU A 259 15.89 -12.02 6.07
CA LEU A 259 15.84 -13.13 7.02
C LEU A 259 15.91 -14.50 6.34
N TYR A 260 15.27 -14.68 5.19
CA TYR A 260 15.37 -15.92 4.39
C TYR A 260 16.77 -16.16 3.80
N ASN A 261 17.63 -15.14 3.82
CA ASN A 261 19.00 -15.20 3.33
C ASN A 261 20.02 -15.01 4.48
N ASP A 262 19.64 -15.37 5.72
CA ASP A 262 20.47 -15.32 6.93
C ASP A 262 21.07 -13.93 7.22
N ARG A 263 20.35 -12.86 6.87
CA ARG A 263 20.73 -11.46 7.14
C ARG A 263 19.79 -10.83 8.15
N PRO A 264 20.27 -9.88 8.96
CA PRO A 264 19.40 -9.12 9.85
C PRO A 264 18.39 -8.31 9.05
N GLN A 265 17.22 -8.08 9.66
CA GLN A 265 16.24 -7.11 9.17
C GLN A 265 16.88 -5.73 9.01
N LEU A 266 16.43 -4.96 8.03
CA LEU A 266 16.88 -3.58 7.80
C LEU A 266 15.96 -2.57 8.46
N TYR A 267 14.65 -2.86 8.50
CA TYR A 267 13.63 -1.93 8.96
C TYR A 267 12.90 -2.40 10.21
N GLY A 268 13.05 -3.66 10.62
CA GLY A 268 12.37 -4.20 11.80
C GLY A 268 10.85 -4.21 11.60
N THR A 269 10.40 -4.81 10.50
CA THR A 269 8.99 -4.85 10.13
C THR A 269 8.43 -6.26 9.99
N TYR A 270 9.29 -7.28 9.87
CA TYR A 270 8.89 -8.67 9.78
C TYR A 270 8.88 -9.32 11.18
N ASN A 271 7.74 -9.93 11.53
CA ASN A 271 7.39 -10.28 12.91
C ASN A 271 7.87 -11.69 13.33
N THR A 272 9.15 -12.01 13.09
CA THR A 272 9.74 -13.29 13.54
C THR A 272 10.43 -13.19 14.89
N GLU A 273 10.77 -11.97 15.34
CA GLU A 273 11.49 -11.74 16.58
C GLU A 273 11.00 -10.48 17.30
N LYS A 274 11.03 -10.50 18.64
CA LYS A 274 10.79 -9.30 19.44
C LYS A 274 11.83 -8.24 19.09
N ILE A 275 11.37 -7.10 18.60
CA ILE A 275 12.24 -5.97 18.28
C ILE A 275 12.66 -5.31 19.60
N LEU A 276 13.96 -5.37 19.89
CA LEU A 276 14.51 -4.85 21.12
C LEU A 276 14.83 -3.34 21.01
N PRO A 277 14.54 -2.52 22.06
CA PRO A 277 14.75 -1.07 22.02
C PRO A 277 16.16 -0.63 21.64
N GLU A 278 17.19 -1.39 22.01
CA GLU A 278 18.59 -1.10 21.67
C GLU A 278 18.87 -1.12 20.16
N LYS A 279 18.03 -1.78 19.36
CA LYS A 279 18.15 -1.80 17.89
C LYS A 279 17.36 -0.67 17.22
N TYR A 280 16.60 0.13 17.96
CA TYR A 280 15.70 1.12 17.36
C TYR A 280 16.44 2.17 16.54
N SER A 281 17.59 2.66 17.00
CA SER A 281 18.40 3.63 16.25
C SER A 281 18.80 3.09 14.88
N TYR A 282 19.26 1.84 14.81
CA TYR A 282 19.66 1.18 13.56
C TYR A 282 18.48 1.11 12.57
N TYR A 283 17.31 0.66 13.02
CA TYR A 283 16.12 0.60 12.16
C TYR A 283 15.68 1.98 11.71
N ASN A 284 15.62 2.96 12.61
CA ASN A 284 15.19 4.32 12.31
C ASN A 284 16.12 5.03 11.31
N GLU A 285 17.42 4.79 11.37
CA GLU A 285 18.37 5.28 10.37
C GLU A 285 18.07 4.70 8.97
N ASN A 286 17.83 3.40 8.87
CA ASN A 286 17.49 2.76 7.60
C ASN A 286 16.12 3.22 7.07
N ARG A 287 15.12 3.33 7.94
CA ARG A 287 13.78 3.85 7.60
C ARG A 287 13.86 5.29 7.05
N LYS A 288 14.70 6.14 7.65
CA LYS A 288 14.98 7.49 7.16
C LYS A 288 15.69 7.48 5.80
N LYS A 289 16.73 6.65 5.64
CA LYS A 289 17.48 6.51 4.36
C LYS A 289 16.58 6.00 3.22
N LEU A 290 15.60 5.15 3.53
CA LEU A 290 14.65 4.62 2.55
C LEU A 290 13.81 5.73 1.89
N GLY A 291 13.46 6.78 2.64
CA GLY A 291 12.88 8.02 2.07
C GLY A 291 11.46 7.91 1.51
N ILE A 292 10.74 6.84 1.80
CA ILE A 292 9.37 6.62 1.29
C ILE A 292 8.27 6.92 2.32
N GLY A 293 8.63 7.50 3.46
CA GLY A 293 7.68 7.89 4.52
C GLY A 293 7.33 6.75 5.49
N LEU A 294 8.24 5.80 5.67
CA LEU A 294 8.11 4.75 6.70
C LEU A 294 8.27 5.39 8.10
N PRO A 295 7.30 5.21 9.02
CA PRO A 295 7.37 5.78 10.36
C PRO A 295 8.53 5.22 11.19
N SER A 296 8.76 5.77 12.39
CA SER A 296 9.76 5.22 13.31
C SER A 296 9.34 3.86 13.85
N ILE A 297 10.29 3.06 14.33
CA ILE A 297 9.99 1.74 14.90
C ILE A 297 9.18 1.85 16.19
N GLU A 298 9.41 2.89 16.99
CA GLU A 298 8.63 3.20 18.19
C GLU A 298 7.16 3.40 17.85
N PHE A 299 6.89 4.08 16.73
CA PHE A 299 5.53 4.28 16.25
C PHE A 299 4.86 2.96 15.88
N ASP A 300 5.56 2.09 15.14
CA ASP A 300 5.02 0.76 14.79
C ASP A 300 4.74 -0.08 16.04
N VAL A 301 5.70 -0.13 16.98
CA VAL A 301 5.57 -0.90 18.23
C VAL A 301 4.44 -0.35 19.10
N PHE A 302 4.31 0.97 19.21
CA PHE A 302 3.21 1.60 19.93
C PHE A 302 1.85 1.18 19.35
N TRP A 303 1.67 1.29 18.04
CA TRP A 303 0.37 0.96 17.42
C TRP A 303 0.08 -0.53 17.39
N GLN A 304 1.08 -1.40 17.29
CA GLN A 304 0.89 -2.85 17.48
C GLN A 304 0.33 -3.16 18.87
N ASN A 305 0.95 -2.61 19.92
CA ASN A 305 0.49 -2.80 21.30
C ASN A 305 -0.88 -2.15 21.55
N TYR A 306 -1.10 -0.94 21.02
CA TYR A 306 -2.38 -0.26 21.13
C TYR A 306 -3.51 -1.07 20.50
N LEU A 307 -3.27 -1.63 19.30
CA LEU A 307 -4.26 -2.48 18.64
C LEU A 307 -4.54 -3.73 19.46
N ILE A 308 -3.52 -4.48 19.91
CA ILE A 308 -3.71 -5.69 20.75
C ILE A 308 -4.64 -5.41 21.93
N ASN A 309 -4.38 -4.32 22.68
CA ASN A 309 -5.18 -3.92 23.84
C ASN A 309 -6.62 -3.46 23.52
N LEU A 310 -6.99 -3.27 22.24
CA LEU A 310 -8.37 -2.96 21.85
C LEU A 310 -9.23 -4.21 21.57
N TRP A 311 -8.58 -5.37 21.40
CA TRP A 311 -9.26 -6.66 21.14
C TRP A 311 -9.32 -7.55 22.39
N ASP A 312 -8.54 -7.25 23.41
CA ASP A 312 -8.64 -7.80 24.78
C ASP A 312 -9.68 -7.00 25.62
#